data_AF-A0A425WH93-F1
#
_entry.id   AF-A0A425WH93-F1
#
_cell.length_a   1.000
_cell.length_b   1.000
_cell.length_c   1.000
_cell.angle_alpha   90.00
_cell.angle_beta   90.00
_cell.angle_gamma   90.00
#
_symmetry.space_group_name_H-M   'P 1'
#
loop_
_entity.id
_entity.type
_entity.pdbx_description
1 polymer ?
#
loop_
_entity_poly.entity_id
_entity_poly.type
_entity_poly.pdbx_seq_one_letter_code
_entity_poly.pdbx_strand_id
1 'polypeptide(L)' 'MGAKNQEAGPERAKLNRELAQMLKGGVIMDVTTPEQARIAEDAGACA' A
#
# COMPACT_ATOMS: atom_id res chain seq x y z
N MET A 1 -23.14 -19.30 10.70
CA MET A 1 -22.53 -18.01 11.09
C MET A 1 -22.10 -17.32 9.80
N GLY A 2 -22.93 -16.44 9.25
CA GLY A 2 -22.76 -15.90 7.90
C GLY A 2 -21.57 -14.95 7.80
N ALA A 3 -20.69 -15.19 6.82
CA ALA A 3 -19.67 -14.26 6.40
C ALA A 3 -20.36 -13.00 5.86
N LYS A 4 -20.38 -11.92 6.65
CA LYS A 4 -20.86 -10.63 6.19
C LYS A 4 -19.81 -10.06 5.22
N ASN A 5 -20.12 -10.16 3.94
CA ASN A 5 -19.43 -9.49 2.86
C ASN A 5 -19.48 -7.98 3.12
N GLN A 6 -18.36 -7.40 3.55
CA GLN A 6 -18.23 -5.97 3.79
C GLN A 6 -18.15 -5.29 2.43
N GLU A 7 -19.27 -4.84 1.89
CA GLU A 7 -19.27 -3.79 0.87
C GLU A 7 -18.38 -2.66 1.39
N ALA A 8 -17.49 -2.14 0.53
CA ALA A 8 -16.57 -1.07 0.91
C ALA A 8 -17.37 0.20 1.22
N GLY A 9 -17.93 0.26 2.43
CA GLY A 9 -18.71 1.36 2.90
C GLY A 9 -17.87 2.63 2.96
N PRO A 10 -18.51 3.79 3.14
CA PRO A 10 -17.83 5.09 3.17
C PRO A 10 -16.64 5.14 4.14
N GLU A 11 -16.68 4.35 5.21
CA GLU A 11 -15.61 4.20 6.19
C GLU A 11 -14.37 3.47 5.63
N ARG A 12 -14.55 2.40 4.84
CA ARG A 12 -13.45 1.69 4.19
C ARG A 12 -12.78 2.54 3.12
N ALA A 13 -13.58 3.34 2.40
CA ALA A 13 -13.07 4.30 1.43
C ALA A 13 -12.33 5.47 2.09
N LYS A 14 -12.73 5.87 3.31
CA LYS A 14 -12.00 6.87 4.12
C LYS A 14 -10.67 6.29 4.60
N LEU A 15 -10.67 5.09 5.15
CA LEU A 15 -9.46 4.41 5.60
C LEU A 15 -8.44 4.23 4.47
N ASN A 16 -8.86 3.78 3.29
CA ASN A 16 -7.96 3.63 2.14
C ASN A 16 -7.33 4.97 1.71
N ARG A 17 -8.09 6.07 1.80
CA ARG A 17 -7.58 7.42 1.50
C ARG A 17 -6.54 7.87 2.53
N GLU A 18 -6.77 7.59 3.80
CA GLU A 18 -5.81 7.89 4.88
C GLU A 18 -4.53 7.07 4.72
N LEU A 19 -4.64 5.77 4.40
CA LEU A 19 -3.49 4.91 4.10
C LEU A 19 -2.69 5.44 2.90
N ALA A 20 -3.37 5.87 1.83
CA ALA A 20 -2.70 6.46 0.67
C ALA A 20 -2.00 7.79 0.99
N GLN A 21 -2.50 8.57 1.96
CA GLN A 21 -1.83 9.79 2.42
C GLN A 21 -0.50 9.49 3.11
N MET A 22 -0.35 8.33 3.76
CA MET A 22 0.90 7.94 4.41
C MET A 22 2.05 7.70 3.42
N LEU A 23 1.72 7.35 2.17
CA LEU A 23 2.69 7.15 1.08
C LEU A 23 3.00 8.45 0.31
N LYS A 24 2.40 9.58 0.71
CA LYS A 24 2.57 10.85 0.01
C LYS A 24 4.01 11.35 0.14
N GLY A 25 4.67 11.56 -1.00
CA GLY A 25 6.07 12.00 -1.06
C GLY A 25 7.09 10.86 -1.06
N GLY A 26 6.62 9.61 -0.95
CA GLY A 26 7.44 8.42 -1.18
C GLY A 26 7.58 8.09 -2.67
N VAL A 27 8.62 7.33 -3.00
CA VAL A 27 8.83 6.75 -4.34
C VAL A 27 8.41 5.28 -4.30
N ILE A 28 7.66 4.83 -5.33
CA ILE A 28 7.30 3.43 -5.54
C ILE A 28 8.13 2.92 -6.72
N MET A 29 8.81 1.79 -6.57
CA MET A 29 9.72 1.25 -7.59
C MET A 29 9.22 -0.12 -8.08
N ASP A 30 9.09 -0.28 -9.40
CA ASP A 30 8.79 -1.59 -9.98
C ASP A 30 10.00 -2.52 -9.86
N VAL A 31 9.80 -3.69 -9.25
CA VAL A 31 10.82 -4.72 -9.07
C VAL A 31 10.28 -6.09 -9.47
N THR A 32 11.15 -6.93 -10.04
CA THR A 32 10.77 -8.28 -10.52
C THR A 32 11.55 -9.40 -9.85
N THR A 33 12.49 -9.05 -8.96
CA THR A 33 13.31 -10.02 -8.21
C THR A 33 13.46 -9.61 -6.74
N PRO A 34 13.67 -10.57 -5.82
CA PRO A 34 13.92 -10.24 -4.41
C PRO A 34 15.16 -9.38 -4.19
N GLU A 35 16.19 -9.55 -5.04
CA GLU A 35 17.42 -8.76 -4.96
C GLU A 35 17.14 -7.27 -5.26
N GLN A 36 16.34 -7.00 -6.29
CA GLN A 36 15.93 -5.63 -6.64
C GLN A 36 15.08 -4.99 -5.55
N ALA A 37 14.18 -5.76 -4.90
CA ALA A 37 13.37 -5.27 -3.80
C ALA A 37 14.23 -4.75 -2.63
N ARG A 38 15.31 -5.49 -2.29
CA ARG A 38 16.27 -5.07 -1.24
C ARG A 38 16.97 -3.76 -1.62
N ILE A 39 17.42 -3.64 -2.86
CA ILE A 39 18.08 -2.42 -3.35
C ILE A 39 17.10 -1.23 -3.35
N ALA A 40 15.84 -1.46 -3.72
CA ALA A 40 14.81 -0.43 -3.71
C ALA A 40 14.49 0.06 -2.29
N GLU A 41 14.38 -0.86 -1.33
CA GLU A 41 14.20 -0.55 0.10
C GLU A 41 15.38 0.29 0.63
N ASP A 42 16.62 -0.14 0.38
CA ASP A 42 17.83 0.57 0.80
C ASP A 42 17.94 1.97 0.17
N ALA A 43 17.43 2.15 -1.05
CA ALA A 43 17.37 3.43 -1.74
C ALA A 43 16.27 4.36 -1.20
N GLY A 44 15.41 3.89 -0.29
CA GLY A 44 14.33 4.66 0.32
C GLY A 44 13.00 4.58 -0.43
N ALA A 45 12.75 3.51 -1.20
CA ALA A 45 11.42 3.25 -1.72
C ALA A 45 10.41 3.07 -0.57
N CYS A 46 9.24 3.67 -0.72
CA CYS A 46 8.20 3.70 0.31
C CYS A 46 7.26 2.49 0.22
N ALA A 47 7.22 1.85 -0.96
CA ALA A 47 6.45 0.64 -1.26
C ALA A 47 7.17 -0.20 -2.32
#